data_AF-A0A3B9LPV4-F1
#
_entry.id   AF-A0A3B9LPV4-F1
#
_cell.length_a   1.000
_cell.length_b   1.000
_cell.length_c   1.000
_cell.angle_alpha   90.00
_cell.angle_beta   90.00
_cell.angle_gamma   90.00
#
_symmetry.space_group_name_H-M   'P 1'
#
loop_
_entity.id
_entity.type
_entity.pdbx_description
1 polymer ?
#
loop_
_entity_poly.entity_id
_entity_poly.type
_entity_poly.pdbx_seq_one_letter_code
_entity_poly.pdbx_strand_id
1 'polypeptide(L)' 'ELYADHWLGFSEVRLHEFLEDAGFKQIEVSIVSREKQSPHFQTVFATGVK' A
#
# COMPACT_ATOMS: atom_id res chain seq x y z
N GLU A 1 15.38 -6.58 19.57
CA GLU A 1 15.47 -7.33 18.31
C GLU A 1 14.20 -8.16 18.06
N LEU A 2 12.99 -7.55 18.04
CA LEU A 2 11.72 -8.34 17.99
C LEU A 2 10.73 -7.92 16.89
N TYR A 3 11.14 -7.04 15.96
CA TYR A 3 10.26 -6.58 14.87
C TYR A 3 10.99 -6.42 13.53
N ALA A 4 12.22 -6.93 13.42
CA ALA A 4 13.05 -6.74 12.21
C ALA A 4 12.53 -7.51 10.99
N ASP A 5 11.67 -8.52 11.19
CA ASP A 5 11.09 -9.34 10.12
C ASP A 5 9.61 -9.05 9.84
N HIS A 6 9.02 -8.01 10.45
CA HIS A 6 7.65 -7.61 10.14
C HIS A 6 7.64 -6.51 9.06
N TRP A 7 7.37 -6.90 7.81
CA TRP A 7 7.00 -5.93 6.78
C TRP A 7 5.63 -5.33 7.17
N LEU A 8 5.62 -4.14 7.78
CA LEU A 8 4.42 -3.42 8.27
C LEU A 8 3.53 -2.83 7.15
N GLY A 9 3.64 -3.38 5.95
CA GLY A 9 3.05 -2.86 4.71
C GLY A 9 3.70 -1.58 4.21
N PHE A 10 2.93 -0.83 3.44
CA PHE A 10 3.24 0.50 2.93
C PHE A 10 2.00 1.38 3.08
N SER A 11 2.20 2.68 3.25
CA SER A 11 1.11 3.65 3.17
C SER A 11 0.64 3.81 1.72
N GLU A 12 -0.53 4.40 1.52
CA GLU A 12 -1.04 4.75 0.19
C GLU A 12 -0.04 5.64 -0.57
N VAL A 13 0.59 6.59 0.14
CA VAL A 13 1.63 7.48 -0.39
C VAL A 13 2.84 6.70 -0.88
N ARG A 14 3.36 5.78 -0.07
CA ARG A 14 4.54 5.00 -0.47
C ARG A 14 4.24 4.05 -1.63
N LEU A 15 3.03 3.50 -1.72
CA LEU A 15 2.62 2.71 -2.88
C LEU A 15 2.54 3.56 -4.15
N HIS A 16 2.02 4.79 -4.03
CA HIS A 16 2.01 5.74 -5.15
C HIS A 16 3.44 6.03 -5.64
N GLU A 17 4.35 6.37 -4.73
CA GLU A 17 5.77 6.63 -5.04
C GLU A 17 6.42 5.45 -5.77
N PHE A 18 6.19 4.21 -5.30
CA PHE A 18 6.72 3.01 -5.97
C PHE A 18 6.22 2.84 -7.40
N LEU A 19 4.94 3.12 -7.66
CA LEU A 19 4.39 3.03 -9.01
C LEU A 19 4.92 4.16 -9.90
N GLU A 20 5.07 5.37 -9.36
CA GLU A 20 5.65 6.50 -10.07
C GLU A 20 7.11 6.25 -10.47
N ASP A 21 7.93 5.75 -9.53
CA ASP A 21 9.32 5.36 -9.76
C ASP A 21 9.45 4.22 -10.78
N ALA A 22 8.47 3.31 -10.82
CA ALA A 22 8.38 2.24 -11.81
C ALA A 22 7.89 2.73 -13.20
N GLY A 23 7.57 4.02 -13.34
CA GLY A 23 7.18 4.68 -14.59
C GLY A 23 5.68 4.72 -14.87
N PHE A 24 4.83 4.27 -13.94
CA PHE A 24 3.39 4.38 -14.12
C PHE A 24 2.94 5.84 -14.01
N LYS A 25 1.82 6.14 -14.68
CA LYS A 25 1.12 7.44 -14.70
C LYS A 25 -0.36 7.22 -14.40
N GLN A 26 -1.08 8.30 -14.12
CA GLN A 26 -2.49 8.25 -13.72
C GLN A 26 -2.70 7.27 -12.55
N ILE A 27 -1.84 7.38 -11.54
CA ILE A 27 -1.85 6.45 -10.41
C ILE A 27 -2.97 6.87 -9.47
N GLU A 28 -3.86 5.93 -9.15
CA GLU A 28 -4.86 6.09 -8.10
C GLU A 28 -4.61 5.03 -7.04
N VAL A 29 -4.69 5.42 -5.77
CA VAL A 29 -4.50 4.52 -4.63
C VAL A 29 -5.69 4.68 -3.69
N SER A 30 -6.23 3.56 -3.20
CA SER A 30 -7.35 3.57 -2.26
C SER A 30 -7.35 2.37 -1.31
N ILE A 31 -7.86 2.56 -0.09
CA ILE A 31 -8.17 1.45 0.82
C ILE A 31 -9.53 0.85 0.45
N VAL A 32 -9.53 -0.40 0.03
CA VAL A 32 -10.73 -1.12 -0.44
C VAL A 32 -11.31 -2.07 0.63
N SER A 33 -10.56 -2.35 1.69
CA SER A 33 -11.02 -3.19 2.80
C SER A 33 -10.32 -2.85 4.11
N ARG A 34 -11.04 -3.07 5.22
CA ARG A 34 -10.55 -2.89 6.59
C ARG A 34 -11.07 -4.02 7.47
N GLU A 35 -10.16 -4.74 8.12
CA GLU A 35 -10.52 -5.83 9.02
C GLU A 35 -11.01 -5.29 10.38
N LYS A 36 -12.09 -5.88 10.88
CA LYS A 36 -12.67 -5.51 12.18
C LYS A 36 -11.94 -6.12 13.38
N GLN A 37 -11.19 -7.19 13.16
CA GLN A 37 -10.41 -7.86 14.21
C GLN A 37 -9.02 -7.21 14.32
N SER A 38 -8.48 -7.15 15.54
CA SER A 38 -7.08 -6.76 15.75
C SER A 38 -6.16 -7.71 14.97
N PRO A 39 -5.15 -7.21 14.23
CA PRO A 39 -4.58 -5.85 14.28
C PRO A 39 -5.16 -4.84 13.27
N HIS A 40 -6.37 -5.04 12.76
CA HIS A 40 -7.09 -4.11 11.88
C HIS A 40 -6.39 -3.82 10.54
N PHE A 41 -5.97 -4.88 9.86
CA PHE A 41 -5.33 -4.74 8.56
C PHE A 41 -6.19 -4.00 7.54
N GLN A 42 -5.51 -3.29 6.64
CA GLN A 42 -6.12 -2.54 5.56
C GLN A 42 -5.60 -3.10 4.23
N THR A 43 -6.51 -3.35 3.29
CA THR A 43 -6.13 -3.67 1.92
C THR A 43 -6.05 -2.38 1.13
N VAL A 44 -4.86 -2.09 0.59
CA VAL A 44 -4.63 -0.97 -0.32
C VAL A 44 -4.61 -1.51 -1.74
N PHE A 45 -5.35 -0.86 -2.64
CA PHE A 45 -5.41 -1.14 -4.06
C PHE A 45 -4.91 0.06 -4.84
N ALA A 46 -4.10 -0.18 -5.87
CA ALA A 46 -3.61 0.86 -6.75
C ALA A 46 -3.80 0.50 -8.22
N THR A 47 -4.10 1.50 -9.03
CA THR A 47 -4.16 1.42 -10.49
C THR A 47 -3.13 2.37 -11.10
N GLY A 48 -2.78 2.14 -12.36
CA GLY A 48 -1.89 3.02 -13.12
C GLY A 48 -1.75 2.56 -14.57
N VAL A 49 -1.34 3.48 -15.43
CA VAL A 49 -1.06 3.25 -16.86
C VAL A 49 0.45 3.32 -17.06
N LYS A 50 1.02 2.37 -17.81
CA LYS A 50 2.45 2.33 -18.13
C LYS A 50 2.71 2.82 -19.56
#